data_AF-A0A369KS60-F1
#
_entry.id   AF-A0A369KS60-F1
#
_cell.length_a   1.000
_cell.length_b   1.000
_cell.length_c   1.000
_cell.angle_alpha   90.00
_cell.angle_beta   90.00
_cell.angle_gamma   90.00
#
_symmetry.space_group_name_H-M   'P 1'
#
loop_
_entity.id
_entity.type
_entity.pdbx_description
1 polymer ?
#
loop_
_entity_poly.entity_id
_entity_poly.type
_entity_poly.pdbx_seq_one_letter_code
_entity_poly.pdbx_strand_id
1 'polypeptide(L)'
;MKQPNYYQDVKQFHQTFRHPGAEQPTAIPLERGVKRATWTAEEAVVEFLHQSSQNETEFLAAIETFKAGLDQAVEKSLKETYPVTEVERLVGQGDALTDALYFIMGSFVEAGLEPGPLFEIVQQANMAKLGPDGQPIFRESDQKVMKPDGWLPPEPQLEAEVVRQMKEKA
;
A
#
# COMPACT_ATOMS: atom_id res chain seq x y z
N MET A 1 19.03 0.69 12.45
CA MET A 1 18.74 -0.61 11.78
C MET A 1 19.14 -0.51 10.32
N LYS A 2 19.37 -1.63 9.61
CA LYS A 2 19.53 -1.59 8.14
C LYS A 2 18.17 -1.29 7.52
N GLN A 3 18.13 -0.47 6.46
CA GLN A 3 16.91 -0.21 5.71
C GLN A 3 16.35 -1.55 5.15
N PRO A 4 15.05 -1.85 5.34
CA PRO A 4 14.44 -3.06 4.77
C PRO A 4 14.53 -3.06 3.24
N ASN A 5 14.57 -4.24 2.64
CA ASN A 5 14.49 -4.35 1.19
C ASN A 5 13.02 -4.51 0.79
N TYR A 6 12.30 -3.39 0.78
CA TYR A 6 10.85 -3.34 0.60
C TYR A 6 10.35 -4.19 -0.57
N TYR A 7 11.01 -4.12 -1.73
CA TYR A 7 10.63 -4.89 -2.91
C TYR A 7 10.79 -6.41 -2.70
N GLN A 8 11.91 -6.86 -2.12
CA GLN A 8 12.15 -8.28 -1.89
C GLN A 8 11.22 -8.84 -0.81
N ASP A 9 10.94 -8.06 0.24
CA ASP A 9 10.04 -8.45 1.32
C ASP A 9 8.60 -8.62 0.83
N VAL A 10 8.11 -7.70 -0.02
CA VAL A 10 6.79 -7.84 -0.65
C VAL A 10 6.78 -8.95 -1.71
N LYS A 11 7.87 -9.15 -2.46
CA LYS A 11 8.00 -10.31 -3.38
C LYS A 11 7.90 -11.62 -2.61
N GLN A 12 8.55 -11.73 -1.45
CA GLN A 12 8.45 -12.89 -0.57
C GLN A 12 7.01 -13.13 -0.08
N PHE A 13 6.31 -12.07 0.34
CA PHE A 13 4.91 -12.16 0.72
C PHE A 13 4.04 -12.67 -0.45
N HIS A 14 4.23 -12.11 -1.66
CA HIS A 14 3.50 -12.54 -2.85
C HIS A 14 3.72 -14.02 -3.16
N GLN A 15 4.97 -14.50 -3.11
CA GLN A 15 5.30 -15.91 -3.34
C GLN A 15 4.67 -16.81 -2.27
N THR A 16 4.81 -16.43 -1.00
CA THR A 16 4.32 -17.21 0.14
C THR A 16 2.80 -17.35 0.13
N PHE A 17 2.08 -16.25 -0.13
CA PHE A 17 0.63 -16.18 -0.09
C PHE A 17 -0.03 -16.29 -1.47
N ARG A 18 0.72 -16.78 -2.48
CA ARG A 18 0.23 -17.11 -3.82
C ARG A 18 -0.45 -15.93 -4.54
N HIS A 19 0.09 -14.73 -4.35
CA HIS A 19 -0.31 -13.56 -5.13
C HIS A 19 0.48 -13.47 -6.44
N PRO A 20 -0.06 -12.83 -7.49
CA PRO A 20 0.66 -12.65 -8.75
C PRO A 20 2.01 -11.95 -8.56
N GLY A 21 3.06 -12.49 -9.17
CA GLY A 21 4.40 -11.91 -9.26
C GLY A 21 5.06 -12.34 -10.56
N ALA A 22 5.54 -11.40 -11.35
CA ALA A 22 6.19 -11.68 -12.62
C ALA A 22 7.71 -11.85 -12.43
N GLU A 23 8.30 -12.84 -13.10
CA GLU A 23 9.77 -13.04 -13.10
C GLU A 23 10.49 -12.21 -14.17
N GLN A 24 9.75 -11.73 -15.17
CA GLN A 24 10.23 -10.75 -16.15
C GLN A 24 9.35 -9.50 -16.07
N PRO A 25 9.87 -8.32 -16.46
CA PRO A 25 9.04 -7.11 -16.54
C PRO A 25 7.85 -7.33 -17.49
N THR A 26 6.63 -7.25 -16.96
CA THR A 26 5.38 -7.49 -17.68
C THR A 26 4.35 -6.45 -17.27
N ALA A 27 3.64 -5.88 -18.26
CA ALA A 27 2.59 -4.90 -17.98
C ALA A 27 1.47 -5.54 -17.14
N ILE A 28 1.01 -4.83 -16.11
CA ILE A 28 -0.10 -5.28 -15.28
C ILE A 28 -1.40 -5.15 -16.10
N PRO A 29 -2.22 -6.21 -16.22
CA PRO A 29 -3.51 -6.13 -16.88
C PRO A 29 -4.44 -5.11 -16.21
N LEU A 30 -5.23 -4.37 -16.99
CA LEU A 30 -6.05 -3.26 -16.47
C LEU A 30 -6.96 -3.67 -15.31
N GLU A 31 -7.67 -4.80 -15.42
CA GLU A 31 -8.56 -5.28 -14.34
C GLU A 31 -7.79 -5.52 -13.02
N ARG A 32 -6.55 -6.05 -13.11
CA ARG A 32 -5.69 -6.22 -11.94
C ARG A 32 -5.17 -4.87 -11.45
N GLY A 33 -4.83 -3.97 -12.36
CA GLY A 33 -4.41 -2.60 -12.06
C GLY A 33 -5.47 -1.84 -11.25
N VAL A 34 -6.74 -1.93 -11.65
CA VAL A 34 -7.87 -1.33 -10.92
C VAL A 34 -7.92 -1.83 -9.48
N LYS A 35 -7.85 -3.15 -9.26
CA LYS A 35 -7.86 -3.71 -7.88
C LYS A 35 -6.71 -3.17 -7.04
N ARG A 36 -5.49 -3.10 -7.61
CA ARG A 36 -4.33 -2.57 -6.89
C ARG A 36 -4.47 -1.08 -6.59
N ALA A 37 -4.95 -0.29 -7.54
CA ALA A 37 -5.18 1.14 -7.35
C ALA A 37 -6.23 1.39 -6.25
N THR A 38 -7.32 0.61 -6.23
CA THR A 38 -8.34 0.68 -5.17
C THR A 38 -7.75 0.42 -3.80
N TRP A 39 -7.04 -0.71 -3.60
CA TRP A 39 -6.44 -1.03 -2.29
C TRP A 39 -5.41 0.01 -1.84
N THR A 40 -4.60 0.53 -2.77
CA THR A 40 -3.64 1.59 -2.43
C THR A 40 -4.36 2.87 -2.00
N ALA A 41 -5.45 3.25 -2.68
CA ALA A 41 -6.21 4.45 -2.35
C ALA A 41 -7.07 4.31 -1.08
N GLU A 42 -7.56 3.11 -0.77
CA GLU A 42 -8.21 2.83 0.53
C GLU A 42 -7.29 3.23 1.69
N GLU A 43 -6.02 2.84 1.64
CA GLU A 43 -5.04 3.17 2.70
C GLU A 43 -4.52 4.62 2.60
N ALA A 44 -4.00 5.01 1.43
CA ALA A 44 -3.29 6.28 1.26
C ALA A 44 -4.22 7.50 1.20
N VAL A 45 -5.53 7.30 0.99
CA VAL A 45 -6.52 8.37 0.92
C VAL A 45 -7.57 8.20 2.00
N VAL A 46 -8.33 7.10 1.99
CA VAL A 46 -9.52 7.00 2.87
C VAL A 46 -9.10 6.89 4.33
N GLU A 47 -8.29 5.89 4.68
CA GLU A 47 -7.80 5.69 6.05
C GLU A 47 -6.90 6.86 6.49
N PHE A 48 -5.96 7.30 5.65
CA PHE A 48 -5.10 8.44 5.96
C PHE A 48 -5.88 9.73 6.28
N LEU A 49 -6.85 10.12 5.44
CA LEU A 49 -7.67 11.32 5.67
C LEU A 49 -8.62 11.14 6.86
N HIS A 50 -9.16 9.94 7.07
CA HIS A 50 -9.98 9.65 8.25
C HIS A 50 -9.17 9.86 9.54
N GLN A 51 -7.98 9.26 9.62
CA GLN A 51 -7.08 9.41 10.77
C GLN A 51 -6.54 10.84 10.95
N SER A 52 -6.62 11.67 9.90
CA SER A 52 -6.25 13.10 9.94
C SER A 52 -7.41 14.03 10.33
N SER A 53 -8.64 13.51 10.43
CA SER A 53 -9.85 14.28 10.69
C SER A 53 -10.28 14.17 12.15
N GLN A 54 -10.87 15.23 12.73
CA GLN A 54 -11.35 15.21 14.12
C GLN A 54 -12.83 14.86 14.24
N ASN A 55 -13.58 14.94 13.14
CA ASN A 55 -15.02 14.70 13.09
C ASN A 55 -15.48 14.39 11.66
N GLU A 56 -16.73 13.93 11.55
CA GLU A 56 -17.35 13.55 10.26
C GLU A 56 -17.39 14.70 9.25
N THR A 57 -17.68 15.93 9.69
CA THR A 57 -17.77 17.09 8.80
C THR A 57 -16.44 17.40 8.12
N GLU A 58 -15.33 17.36 8.88
CA GLU A 58 -13.97 17.53 8.34
C GLU A 58 -13.62 16.41 7.35
N PHE A 59 -13.90 15.17 7.72
CA PHE A 59 -13.60 14.02 6.86
C PHE A 59 -14.34 14.09 5.53
N LEU A 60 -15.65 14.35 5.55
CA LEU A 60 -16.45 14.48 4.32
C LEU A 60 -15.98 15.65 3.46
N ALA A 61 -15.63 16.80 4.05
CA ALA A 61 -15.10 17.94 3.30
C ALA A 61 -13.74 17.62 2.64
N ALA A 62 -12.86 16.90 3.34
CA ALA A 62 -11.59 16.45 2.78
C ALA A 62 -11.79 15.48 1.61
N ILE A 63 -12.72 14.52 1.75
CA ILE A 63 -13.04 13.54 0.69
C ILE A 63 -13.63 14.23 -0.56
N GLU A 64 -14.55 15.19 -0.41
CA GLU A 64 -15.08 15.92 -1.57
C GLU A 64 -13.98 16.73 -2.28
N THR A 65 -13.06 17.32 -1.53
CA THR A 65 -11.91 18.03 -2.10
C THR A 65 -10.99 17.07 -2.86
N PHE A 66 -10.71 15.91 -2.30
CA PHE A 66 -9.92 14.86 -2.97
C PHE A 66 -10.60 14.41 -4.27
N LYS A 67 -11.90 14.12 -4.24
CA LYS A 67 -12.68 13.71 -5.43
C LYS A 67 -12.62 14.75 -6.54
N ALA A 68 -12.78 16.03 -6.21
CA ALA A 68 -12.67 17.10 -7.21
C ALA A 68 -11.28 17.15 -7.88
N GLY A 69 -10.21 16.96 -7.10
CA GLY A 69 -8.84 16.86 -7.63
C GLY A 69 -8.64 15.63 -8.50
N LEU A 70 -9.20 14.49 -8.10
CA LEU A 70 -9.18 13.24 -8.88
C LEU A 70 -9.92 13.41 -10.22
N ASP A 71 -11.12 13.96 -10.20
CA ASP A 71 -11.92 14.21 -11.41
C ASP A 71 -11.18 15.13 -12.39
N GLN A 72 -10.56 16.20 -11.87
CA GLN A 72 -9.73 17.09 -12.70
C GLN A 72 -8.50 16.37 -13.29
N ALA A 73 -7.87 15.46 -12.54
CA ALA A 73 -6.75 14.67 -13.04
C ALA A 73 -7.19 13.69 -14.15
N VAL A 74 -8.37 13.08 -14.02
CA VAL A 74 -8.98 12.24 -15.04
C VAL A 74 -9.27 13.06 -16.30
N GLU A 75 -9.90 14.24 -16.18
CA GLU A 75 -10.19 15.12 -17.31
C GLU A 75 -8.94 15.54 -18.10
N LYS A 76 -7.81 15.77 -17.41
CA LYS A 76 -6.52 16.02 -18.07
C LYS A 76 -6.03 14.78 -18.81
N SER A 77 -6.05 13.63 -18.16
CA SER A 77 -5.56 12.36 -18.72
C SER A 77 -6.37 11.92 -19.95
N LEU A 78 -7.67 12.25 -20.01
CA LEU A 78 -8.53 11.96 -21.17
C LEU A 78 -8.13 12.72 -22.44
N LYS A 79 -7.32 13.79 -22.33
CA LYS A 79 -6.80 14.56 -23.47
C LYS A 79 -5.49 13.99 -24.01
N GLU A 80 -4.83 13.10 -23.27
CA GLU A 80 -3.60 12.45 -23.66
C GLU A 80 -3.86 11.21 -24.52
N THR A 81 -2.88 10.81 -25.35
CA THR A 81 -3.00 9.59 -26.14
C THR A 81 -2.72 8.34 -25.30
N TYR A 82 -3.48 7.28 -25.55
CA TYR A 82 -3.28 5.99 -24.88
C TYR A 82 -2.07 5.23 -25.43
N PRO A 83 -1.41 4.40 -24.61
CA PRO A 83 -0.33 3.52 -25.06
C PRO A 83 -0.85 2.48 -26.06
N VAL A 84 -0.12 2.27 -27.14
CA VAL A 84 -0.47 1.35 -28.23
C VAL A 84 0.33 0.04 -28.17
N THR A 85 1.41 -0.02 -27.38
CA THR A 85 2.18 -1.25 -27.15
C THR A 85 2.19 -1.71 -25.69
N GLU A 86 2.56 -2.97 -25.45
CA GLU A 86 2.72 -3.48 -24.09
C GLU A 86 3.90 -2.86 -23.35
N VAL A 87 4.99 -2.56 -24.06
CA VAL A 87 6.17 -1.91 -23.49
C VAL A 87 5.81 -0.49 -23.04
N GLU A 88 5.07 0.28 -23.86
CA GLU A 88 4.60 1.62 -23.47
C GLU A 88 3.71 1.57 -22.22
N ARG A 89 2.81 0.58 -22.12
CA ARG A 89 2.01 0.38 -20.90
C ARG A 89 2.88 0.11 -19.68
N LEU A 90 3.85 -0.80 -19.80
CA LEU A 90 4.74 -1.14 -18.70
C LEU A 90 5.61 0.06 -18.27
N VAL A 91 6.12 0.84 -19.23
CA VAL A 91 6.87 2.07 -18.97
C VAL A 91 6.01 3.06 -18.19
N GLY A 92 4.80 3.36 -18.67
CA GLY A 92 3.89 4.29 -17.98
C GLY A 92 3.45 3.81 -16.59
N GLN A 93 3.25 2.49 -16.42
CA GLN A 93 2.95 1.91 -15.10
C GLN A 93 4.13 2.03 -14.14
N GLY A 94 5.36 1.78 -14.60
CA GLY A 94 6.56 1.92 -13.79
C GLY A 94 6.83 3.36 -13.36
N ASP A 95 6.63 4.31 -14.27
CA ASP A 95 6.71 5.76 -14.01
C ASP A 95 5.72 6.17 -12.89
N ALA A 96 4.43 5.90 -13.10
CA ALA A 96 3.39 6.26 -12.13
C ALA A 96 3.55 5.59 -10.75
N LEU A 97 3.98 4.33 -10.70
CA LEU A 97 4.26 3.64 -9.43
C LEU A 97 5.46 4.26 -8.69
N THR A 98 6.46 4.74 -9.43
CA THR A 98 7.64 5.38 -8.85
C THR A 98 7.29 6.76 -8.28
N ASP A 99 6.52 7.55 -9.01
CA ASP A 99 6.03 8.85 -8.53
C ASP A 99 5.12 8.71 -7.31
N ALA A 100 4.23 7.71 -7.32
CA ALA A 100 3.38 7.40 -6.17
C ALA A 100 4.22 7.02 -4.93
N LEU A 101 5.24 6.17 -5.10
CA LEU A 101 6.18 5.83 -4.03
C LEU A 101 6.90 7.08 -3.52
N TYR A 102 7.29 7.99 -4.41
CA TYR A 102 7.97 9.23 -4.05
C TYR A 102 7.08 10.13 -3.17
N PHE A 103 5.80 10.30 -3.53
CA PHE A 103 4.85 11.05 -2.70
C PHE A 103 4.59 10.36 -1.35
N ILE A 104 4.45 9.04 -1.31
CA ILE A 104 4.29 8.30 -0.05
C ILE A 104 5.49 8.54 0.87
N MET A 105 6.71 8.46 0.34
CA MET A 105 7.93 8.78 1.10
C MET A 105 7.94 10.24 1.55
N GLY A 106 7.48 11.17 0.71
CA GLY A 106 7.30 12.57 1.06
C GLY A 106 6.35 12.77 2.25
N SER A 107 5.23 12.04 2.30
CA SER A 107 4.31 12.08 3.44
C SER A 107 4.97 11.58 4.74
N PHE A 108 5.81 10.54 4.68
CA PHE A 108 6.61 10.11 5.83
C PHE A 108 7.62 11.19 6.27
N VAL A 109 8.24 11.88 5.32
CA VAL A 109 9.14 13.02 5.59
C VAL A 109 8.40 14.15 6.29
N GLU A 110 7.22 14.54 5.79
CA GLU A 110 6.39 15.58 6.42
C GLU A 110 5.92 15.18 7.81
N ALA A 111 5.60 13.90 8.03
CA ALA A 111 5.24 13.37 9.34
C ALA A 111 6.45 13.20 10.28
N GLY A 112 7.69 13.33 9.78
CA GLY A 112 8.91 13.10 10.55
C GLY A 112 9.11 11.64 11.00
N LEU A 113 8.44 10.68 10.33
CA LEU A 113 8.47 9.26 10.67
C LEU A 113 9.41 8.49 9.73
N GLU A 114 10.31 7.70 10.31
CA GLU A 114 11.13 6.78 9.54
C GLU A 114 10.32 5.53 9.18
N PRO A 115 10.10 5.24 7.88
CA PRO A 115 9.15 4.20 7.46
C PRO A 115 9.68 2.78 7.62
N GLY A 116 11.00 2.59 7.70
CA GLY A 116 11.64 1.27 7.74
C GLY A 116 11.13 0.38 8.89
N PRO A 117 11.23 0.83 10.16
CA PRO A 117 10.74 0.06 11.30
C PRO A 117 9.22 -0.24 11.26
N LEU A 118 8.41 0.73 10.79
CA LEU A 118 6.97 0.55 10.64
C LEU A 118 6.65 -0.52 9.58
N PHE A 119 7.32 -0.46 8.43
CA PHE A 119 7.21 -1.48 7.38
C PHE A 119 7.62 -2.86 7.89
N GLU A 120 8.70 -2.96 8.66
CA GLU A 120 9.18 -4.24 9.20
C GLU A 120 8.13 -4.90 10.11
N ILE A 121 7.46 -4.12 10.96
CA ILE A 121 6.36 -4.62 11.81
C ILE A 121 5.21 -5.17 10.95
N VAL A 122 4.79 -4.42 9.91
CA VAL A 122 3.73 -4.86 8.99
C VAL A 122 4.15 -6.13 8.23
N GLN A 123 5.40 -6.17 7.74
CA GLN A 123 5.94 -7.32 7.03
C GLN A 123 5.94 -8.57 7.91
N GLN A 124 6.42 -8.47 9.15
CA GLN A 124 6.43 -9.60 10.08
C GLN A 124 5.01 -10.07 10.40
N ALA A 125 4.08 -9.15 10.67
CA ALA A 125 2.68 -9.49 10.93
C ALA A 125 1.99 -10.14 9.71
N ASN A 126 2.31 -9.69 8.50
CA ASN A 126 1.80 -10.29 7.26
C ASN A 126 2.35 -11.71 7.05
N MET A 127 3.63 -11.92 7.27
CA MET A 127 4.25 -13.24 7.16
C MET A 127 3.76 -14.20 8.26
N ALA A 128 3.36 -13.69 9.42
CA ALA A 128 2.75 -14.47 10.50
C ALA A 128 1.31 -14.94 10.22
N LYS A 129 0.74 -14.65 9.03
CA LYS A 129 -0.58 -15.17 8.61
C LYS A 129 -0.55 -16.63 8.15
N LEU A 130 0.59 -17.31 8.25
CA LEU A 130 0.68 -18.75 8.03
C LEU A 130 -0.03 -19.51 9.16
N GLY A 131 -0.74 -20.58 8.79
CA GLY A 131 -1.36 -21.50 9.72
C GLY A 131 -0.33 -22.29 10.54
N PRO A 132 -0.79 -23.09 11.52
CA PRO A 132 0.08 -23.91 12.36
C PRO A 132 0.86 -24.98 11.58
N ASP A 133 0.42 -25.31 10.36
CA ASP A 133 1.08 -26.21 9.41
C ASP A 133 2.10 -25.48 8.50
N GLY A 134 2.28 -24.17 8.70
CA GLY A 134 3.14 -23.33 7.88
C GLY A 134 2.55 -22.99 6.51
N GLN A 135 1.26 -23.22 6.27
CA GLN A 135 0.60 -22.91 5.00
C GLN A 135 -0.31 -21.68 5.11
N PRO A 136 -0.49 -20.90 4.02
CA PRO A 136 -1.49 -19.85 3.99
C PRO A 136 -2.91 -20.39 4.16
N ILE A 137 -3.73 -19.66 4.92
CA ILE A 137 -5.16 -19.95 5.06
C ILE A 137 -5.91 -19.02 4.09
N PHE A 138 -6.70 -19.59 3.17
CA PHE A 138 -7.49 -18.81 2.20
C PHE A 138 -8.98 -18.97 2.48
N ARG A 139 -9.72 -17.87 2.36
CA ARG A 139 -11.18 -17.92 2.32
C ARG A 139 -11.64 -18.45 0.96
N GLU A 140 -12.54 -19.43 0.97
CA GLU A 140 -13.01 -20.11 -0.24
C GLU A 140 -13.65 -19.15 -1.26
N SER A 141 -14.41 -18.15 -0.80
CA SER A 141 -15.21 -17.27 -1.65
C SER A 141 -14.40 -16.32 -2.53
N ASP A 142 -13.24 -15.85 -2.05
CA ASP A 142 -12.50 -14.73 -2.65
C ASP A 142 -10.97 -14.93 -2.65
N GLN A 143 -10.48 -16.06 -2.15
CA GLN A 143 -9.05 -16.36 -1.97
C GLN A 143 -8.34 -15.31 -1.10
N LYS A 144 -9.07 -14.59 -0.24
CA LYS A 144 -8.49 -13.67 0.73
C LYS A 144 -7.67 -14.45 1.74
N VAL A 145 -6.45 -13.97 2.02
CA VAL A 145 -5.60 -14.50 3.09
C VAL A 145 -6.26 -14.23 4.43
N MET A 146 -6.46 -15.29 5.20
CA MET A 146 -7.09 -15.27 6.52
C MET A 146 -6.03 -15.25 7.62
N LYS A 147 -6.42 -14.73 8.79
CA LYS A 147 -5.58 -14.67 9.99
C LYS A 147 -5.72 -16.01 10.74
N PRO A 148 -4.63 -16.68 11.16
CA PRO A 148 -4.70 -17.87 11.99
C PRO A 148 -5.09 -17.52 13.44
N ASP A 149 -5.48 -18.55 14.21
CA ASP A 149 -5.71 -18.39 15.65
C ASP A 149 -4.43 -17.92 16.36
N GLY A 150 -4.57 -16.94 17.25
CA GLY A 150 -3.43 -16.35 17.97
C GLY A 150 -2.61 -15.34 17.16
N TRP A 151 -3.01 -15.01 15.93
CA TRP A 151 -2.36 -13.95 15.14
C TRP A 151 -2.41 -12.61 15.86
N LEU A 152 -1.25 -11.95 15.98
CA LEU A 152 -1.13 -10.66 16.63
C LEU A 152 -1.28 -9.52 15.61
N PRO A 153 -2.21 -8.58 15.83
CA PRO A 153 -2.32 -7.38 15.01
C PRO A 153 -1.05 -6.51 15.05
N PRO A 154 -0.64 -5.89 13.92
CA PRO A 154 0.50 -4.98 13.91
C PRO A 154 0.22 -3.64 14.61
N GLU A 155 -1.04 -3.22 14.73
CA GLU A 155 -1.45 -1.87 15.16
C GLU A 155 -0.85 -1.46 16.53
N PRO A 156 -0.89 -2.30 17.59
CA PRO A 156 -0.25 -1.95 18.87
C PRO A 156 1.27 -1.81 18.79
N GLN A 157 1.92 -2.57 17.90
CA GLN A 157 3.37 -2.50 17.71
C GLN A 157 3.77 -1.27 16.90
N LEU A 158 2.96 -0.88 15.91
CA LEU A 158 3.13 0.36 15.15
C LEU A 158 3.04 1.58 16.06
N GLU A 159 2.05 1.63 16.96
CA GLU A 159 1.93 2.70 17.95
C GLU A 159 3.18 2.78 18.85
N ALA A 160 3.63 1.63 19.36
CA ALA A 160 4.82 1.56 20.20
C ALA A 160 6.08 2.06 19.47
N GLU A 161 6.23 1.74 18.18
CA GLU A 161 7.34 2.22 17.34
C GLU A 161 7.27 3.73 17.08
N VAL A 162 6.08 4.28 16.81
CA VAL A 162 5.90 5.74 16.70
C VAL A 162 6.32 6.42 18.01
N VAL A 163 5.85 5.93 19.16
CA VAL A 163 6.24 6.46 20.48
C VAL A 163 7.75 6.34 20.73
N ARG A 164 8.39 5.26 20.25
CA ARG A 164 9.85 5.10 20.32
C ARG A 164 10.57 6.17 19.50
N GLN A 165 10.17 6.42 18.25
CA GLN A 165 10.76 7.46 17.41
C GLN A 165 10.55 8.86 18.00
N MET A 166 9.37 9.14 18.56
CA MET A 166 9.11 10.41 19.25
C MET A 166 10.09 10.64 20.40
N LYS A 167 10.41 9.59 21.19
CA LYS A 167 11.38 9.67 22.28
C LYS A 167 12.82 9.81 21.81
N GLU A 168 13.17 9.21 20.66
CA GLU A 168 14.51 9.29 20.08
C GLU A 168 14.82 10.66 19.50
N LYS A 169 13.80 11.39 19.02
CA LYS A 169 13.91 12.72 18.41
C LYS A 169 13.63 13.88 19.38
N ALA A 170 13.23 13.57 20.62
CA ALA A 170 13.00 14.55 21.69
C ALA A 170 14.31 14.96 22.39
#